data_AF-A0A2V7QFC6-F1
#
_entry.id   AF-A0A2V7QFC6-F1
#
_cell.length_a   1.000
_cell.length_b   1.000
_cell.length_c   1.000
_cell.angle_alpha   90.00
_cell.angle_beta   90.00
_cell.angle_gamma   90.00
#
_symmetry.space_group_name_H-M   'P 1'
#
loop_
_entity.id
_entity.type
_entity.pdbx_description
1 polymer ?
#
loop_
_entity_poly.entity_id
_entity_poly.type
_entity_poly.pdbx_seq_one_letter_code
_entity_poly.pdbx_strand_id
1 'polypeptide(L)'
;MRHTLACCVAAAAIAAAACSDQLGPSRRLIPNLGATADSSADSTPGGKPGPVASVTVTPPSNTVPVGDSAGFFAELRDDAGNFIGDARVKWSVADPSVARIEGEFGQSVILRALRSGATSVTARSHGKTGAAQLIVTDAPPPPDSTPPPPPPPDSTPPPPPDSTPPSGSAIGR
;
A
#
# COMPACT_ATOMS: atom_id res chain seq x y z
N MET A 1 -14.81 -0.23 26.29
CA MET A 1 -13.51 -0.06 26.99
C MET A 1 -12.47 0.29 25.94
N ARG A 2 -11.77 1.40 26.15
CA ARG A 2 -10.95 2.14 25.18
C ARG A 2 -9.51 1.75 25.45
N HIS A 3 -8.80 1.19 24.48
CA HIS A 3 -7.35 0.98 24.57
C HIS A 3 -6.65 1.89 23.57
N THR A 4 -6.48 3.13 24.02
CA THR A 4 -5.48 4.07 23.51
C THR A 4 -4.14 3.63 24.09
N LEU A 5 -3.19 3.21 23.26
CA LEU A 5 -1.80 3.04 23.67
C LEU A 5 -0.90 3.65 22.61
N ALA A 6 -0.71 4.95 22.78
CA ALA A 6 0.33 5.73 22.18
C ALA A 6 1.67 5.47 22.90
N CYS A 7 2.74 5.65 22.15
CA CYS A 7 4.07 6.06 22.60
C CYS A 7 4.87 5.04 23.44
N CYS A 8 5.77 4.32 22.76
CA CYS A 8 7.12 4.11 23.28
C CYS A 8 8.10 4.51 22.17
N VAL A 9 8.42 5.81 22.13
CA VAL A 9 9.65 6.31 21.52
C VAL A 9 10.79 5.74 22.36
N ALA A 10 11.49 4.73 21.84
CA ALA A 10 12.72 4.23 22.43
C ALA A 10 13.88 4.64 21.53
N ALA A 11 14.46 5.79 21.86
CA ALA A 11 15.82 6.12 21.50
C ALA A 11 16.78 5.13 22.19
N ALA A 12 17.75 4.60 21.45
CA ALA A 12 18.97 4.03 22.01
C ALA A 12 20.08 4.07 20.95
N ALA A 13 20.91 5.11 21.04
CA ALA A 13 22.26 5.10 20.51
C ALA A 13 23.14 4.33 21.49
N ILE A 14 23.89 3.31 21.04
CA ILE A 14 25.12 2.88 21.71
C ILE A 14 26.14 2.44 20.65
N ALA A 15 27.34 2.99 20.79
CA ALA A 15 28.50 2.85 19.96
C ALA A 15 29.32 1.57 20.24
N ALA A 16 30.41 1.45 19.46
CA ALA A 16 31.69 0.82 19.78
C ALA A 16 31.89 -0.68 19.49
N ALA A 17 32.73 -0.89 18.48
CA ALA A 17 33.97 -1.68 18.49
C ALA A 17 34.11 -2.84 19.50
N ALA A 18 34.33 -4.04 18.97
CA ALA A 18 35.34 -4.96 19.47
C ALA A 18 35.68 -5.99 18.38
N CYS A 19 36.77 -5.74 17.67
CA CYS A 19 37.58 -6.76 17.05
C CYS A 19 38.19 -7.59 18.20
N SER A 20 37.88 -8.88 18.25
CA SER A 20 38.60 -9.81 19.12
C SER A 20 38.96 -11.04 18.31
N ASP A 21 40.19 -10.95 17.82
CA ASP A 21 41.10 -12.04 17.52
C ASP A 21 40.99 -13.13 18.60
N GLN A 22 40.77 -14.37 18.16
CA GLN A 22 41.02 -15.53 19.00
C GLN A 22 42.05 -16.45 18.34
N LEU A 23 43.31 -16.11 18.59
CA LEU A 23 44.34 -17.03 19.10
C LEU A 23 44.61 -18.29 18.26
N GLY A 24 45.50 -18.12 17.30
CA GLY A 24 46.87 -18.63 17.46
C GLY A 24 47.18 -20.09 17.08
N PRO A 25 48.47 -20.40 16.87
CA PRO A 25 48.94 -21.42 15.92
C PRO A 25 49.62 -22.62 16.60
N SER A 26 49.48 -23.82 16.03
CA SER A 26 50.48 -24.93 15.97
C SER A 26 49.79 -26.27 15.72
N ARG A 27 49.83 -26.77 14.47
CA ARG A 27 50.79 -27.78 13.96
C ARG A 27 50.38 -29.25 14.22
N ARG A 28 49.95 -29.95 13.15
CA ARG A 28 50.70 -31.00 12.41
C ARG A 28 49.71 -31.78 11.53
N LEU A 29 49.77 -31.60 10.22
CA LEU A 29 50.52 -32.41 9.24
C LEU A 29 49.89 -33.79 8.96
N ILE A 30 49.11 -33.86 7.88
CA ILE A 30 49.02 -35.03 7.01
C ILE A 30 49.14 -34.49 5.57
N PRO A 31 50.17 -34.85 4.79
CA PRO A 31 50.18 -34.61 3.37
C PRO A 31 49.43 -35.78 2.71
N ASN A 32 48.27 -35.53 2.13
CA ASN A 32 47.78 -36.42 1.08
C ASN A 32 47.46 -35.60 -0.16
N LEU A 33 48.24 -35.86 -1.21
CA LEU A 33 47.96 -35.46 -2.57
C LEU A 33 46.63 -36.10 -3.00
N GLY A 34 45.76 -35.26 -3.54
CA GLY A 34 44.47 -35.68 -4.08
C GLY A 34 43.75 -34.52 -4.76
N ALA A 35 44.47 -33.78 -5.60
CA ALA A 35 43.84 -32.88 -6.55
C ALA A 35 43.24 -33.73 -7.68
N THR A 36 41.94 -34.00 -7.56
CA THR A 36 41.02 -34.03 -8.69
C THR A 36 39.82 -33.22 -8.26
N ALA A 37 39.86 -31.94 -8.58
CA ALA A 37 38.63 -31.20 -8.82
C ALA A 37 37.96 -31.89 -10.00
N ASP A 38 36.80 -32.49 -9.78
CA ASP A 38 35.62 -32.38 -10.64
C ASP A 38 34.54 -33.28 -10.07
N SER A 39 33.54 -32.66 -9.45
CA SER A 39 32.16 -33.12 -9.48
C SER A 39 31.34 -32.03 -8.81
N SER A 40 30.82 -31.18 -9.69
CA SER A 40 29.53 -30.53 -9.62
C SER A 40 29.25 -29.82 -8.30
N ALA A 41 29.36 -28.49 -8.33
CA ALA A 41 28.68 -27.63 -7.38
C ALA A 41 27.27 -28.18 -7.13
N ASP A 42 27.11 -28.87 -6.00
CA ASP A 42 25.82 -29.19 -5.40
C ASP A 42 25.24 -27.85 -5.02
N SER A 43 24.64 -27.21 -6.02
CA SER A 43 23.83 -26.04 -5.86
C SER A 43 22.48 -26.56 -5.40
N THR A 44 22.43 -27.15 -4.21
CA THR A 44 21.19 -27.24 -3.47
C THR A 44 20.97 -25.84 -2.89
N PRO A 45 20.04 -25.02 -3.41
CA PRO A 45 19.65 -23.77 -2.77
C PRO A 45 18.77 -24.17 -1.58
N GLY A 46 19.40 -24.69 -0.55
CA GLY A 46 18.77 -25.21 0.67
C GLY A 46 19.50 -24.73 1.93
N GLY A 47 20.39 -23.75 1.79
CA GLY A 47 20.88 -22.98 2.92
C GLY A 47 19.68 -22.30 3.57
N LYS A 48 19.36 -22.71 4.80
CA LYS A 48 18.34 -22.09 5.64
C LYS A 48 18.48 -20.56 5.51
N PRO A 49 17.45 -19.81 5.08
CA PRO A 49 17.59 -18.39 4.80
C PRO A 49 18.30 -17.70 5.96
N GLY A 50 19.42 -17.05 5.65
CA GLY A 50 20.18 -16.29 6.62
C GLY A 50 19.34 -15.14 7.20
N PRO A 51 19.81 -14.49 8.27
CA PRO A 51 19.13 -13.29 8.77
C PRO A 51 19.00 -12.26 7.63
N VAL A 52 17.83 -11.63 7.52
CA VAL A 52 17.57 -10.59 6.52
C VAL A 52 18.63 -9.49 6.63
N ALA A 53 19.38 -9.26 5.54
CA ALA A 53 20.40 -8.23 5.50
C ALA A 53 19.84 -6.91 4.95
N SER A 54 18.95 -6.98 3.94
CA SER A 54 18.41 -5.82 3.24
C SER A 54 16.93 -5.95 2.91
N VAL A 55 16.22 -4.82 2.93
CA VAL A 55 14.81 -4.68 2.54
C VAL A 55 14.72 -3.55 1.52
N THR A 56 14.31 -3.86 0.30
CA THR A 56 14.11 -2.90 -0.79
C THR A 56 12.63 -2.83 -1.10
N VAL A 57 12.06 -1.63 -1.23
CA VAL A 57 10.63 -1.48 -1.58
C VAL A 57 10.51 -0.94 -3.00
N THR A 58 9.73 -1.62 -3.82
CA THR A 58 9.50 -1.30 -5.23
C THR A 58 7.99 -1.22 -5.52
N PRO A 59 7.51 -0.16 -6.18
CA PRO A 59 8.24 1.07 -6.54
C PRO A 59 8.56 1.96 -5.31
N PRO A 60 9.62 2.78 -5.34
CA PRO A 60 9.94 3.71 -4.24
C PRO A 60 8.96 4.88 -4.15
N SER A 61 8.28 5.20 -5.26
CA SER A 61 7.22 6.20 -5.33
C SER A 61 6.13 5.73 -6.29
N ASN A 62 4.86 5.85 -5.89
CA ASN A 62 3.72 5.56 -6.75
C ASN A 62 2.71 6.71 -6.68
N THR A 63 2.07 7.02 -7.81
CA THR A 63 1.06 8.08 -7.90
C THR A 63 -0.26 7.50 -8.39
N VAL A 64 -1.34 7.70 -7.63
CA VAL A 64 -2.67 7.14 -7.94
C VAL A 64 -3.78 8.16 -7.68
N PRO A 65 -4.91 8.11 -8.42
CA PRO A 65 -6.09 8.92 -8.11
C PRO A 65 -6.75 8.51 -6.79
N VAL A 66 -7.54 9.42 -6.21
CA VAL A 66 -8.46 9.06 -5.12
C VAL A 66 -9.44 7.98 -5.61
N GLY A 67 -9.61 6.91 -4.83
CA GLY A 67 -10.50 5.79 -5.14
C GLY A 67 -9.81 4.57 -5.75
N ASP A 68 -8.60 4.75 -6.29
CA ASP A 68 -7.77 3.67 -6.84
C ASP A 68 -6.94 2.94 -5.77
N SER A 69 -6.35 1.81 -6.15
CA SER A 69 -5.48 1.01 -5.31
C SER A 69 -4.03 1.02 -5.81
N ALA A 70 -3.08 1.22 -4.90
CA ALA A 70 -1.65 1.20 -5.13
C ALA A 70 -1.03 -0.06 -4.53
N GLY A 71 -0.23 -0.78 -5.33
CA GLY A 71 0.55 -1.93 -4.87
C GLY A 71 2.00 -1.55 -4.55
N PHE A 72 2.55 -2.11 -3.48
CA PHE A 72 3.98 -2.06 -3.18
C PHE A 72 4.49 -3.46 -2.87
N PHE A 73 5.74 -3.72 -3.25
CA PHE A 73 6.42 -4.98 -3.01
C PHE A 73 7.73 -4.74 -2.28
N ALA A 74 7.96 -5.49 -1.20
CA ALA A 74 9.21 -5.48 -0.45
C ALA A 74 10.05 -6.70 -0.84
N GLU A 75 11.18 -6.45 -1.48
CA GLU A 75 12.19 -7.46 -1.77
C GLU A 75 13.16 -7.58 -0.59
N LEU A 76 13.22 -8.77 0.01
CA LEU A 76 14.12 -9.06 1.11
C LEU A 76 15.26 -9.93 0.59
N ARG A 77 16.49 -9.57 0.98
CA ARG A 77 17.69 -10.34 0.65
C ARG A 77 18.51 -10.66 1.88
N ASP A 78 19.10 -11.85 1.91
CA ASP A 78 20.10 -12.24 2.92
C ASP A 78 21.47 -11.60 2.63
N ASP A 79 22.45 -11.86 3.50
CA ASP A 79 23.83 -11.38 3.36
C ASP A 79 24.52 -11.95 2.10
N ALA A 80 24.10 -13.13 1.63
CA ALA A 80 24.58 -13.76 0.41
C ALA A 80 23.88 -13.24 -0.86
N GLY A 81 22.90 -12.34 -0.74
CA GLY A 81 22.12 -11.78 -1.84
C GLY A 81 20.95 -12.64 -2.32
N ASN A 82 20.61 -13.72 -1.62
CA ASN A 82 19.48 -14.58 -1.94
C ASN A 82 18.16 -13.91 -1.57
N PHE A 83 17.15 -14.07 -2.42
CA PHE A 83 15.80 -13.58 -2.15
C PHE A 83 15.12 -14.43 -1.07
N ILE A 84 14.57 -13.77 -0.04
CA ILE A 84 13.85 -14.40 1.06
C ILE A 84 12.35 -14.13 0.88
N GLY A 85 11.60 -15.09 0.33
CA GLY A 85 10.17 -14.92 0.04
C GLY A 85 9.23 -15.17 1.24
N ASP A 86 9.70 -15.98 2.18
CA ASP A 86 8.97 -16.44 3.38
C ASP A 86 9.07 -15.48 4.57
N ALA A 87 9.73 -14.33 4.40
CA ALA A 87 9.89 -13.35 5.45
C ALA A 87 8.59 -12.55 5.68
N ARG A 88 8.17 -12.46 6.94
CA ARG A 88 7.06 -11.59 7.34
C ARG A 88 7.49 -10.12 7.25
N VAL A 89 6.79 -9.33 6.43
CA VAL A 89 6.94 -7.88 6.39
C VAL A 89 5.76 -7.26 7.11
N LYS A 90 6.04 -6.24 7.94
CA LYS A 90 5.02 -5.45 8.61
C LYS A 90 4.91 -4.11 7.89
N TRP A 91 3.77 -3.85 7.27
CA TRP A 91 3.52 -2.59 6.59
C TRP A 91 2.86 -1.58 7.52
N SER A 92 3.14 -0.31 7.30
CA SER A 92 2.55 0.79 8.06
C SER A 92 2.48 2.02 7.16
N VAL A 93 1.35 2.71 7.20
CA VAL A 93 1.14 3.99 6.51
C VAL A 93 1.25 5.13 7.52
N ALA A 94 1.88 6.25 7.12
CA ALA A 94 1.98 7.44 7.97
C ALA A 94 0.60 8.07 8.21
N ASP A 95 -0.18 8.23 7.14
CA ASP A 95 -1.49 8.87 7.16
C ASP A 95 -2.62 7.93 6.69
N PRO A 96 -3.34 7.27 7.63
CA PRO A 96 -4.43 6.35 7.29
C PRO A 96 -5.66 7.06 6.69
N SER A 97 -5.75 8.39 6.81
CA SER A 97 -6.80 9.20 6.18
C SER A 97 -6.53 9.49 4.70
N VAL A 98 -5.27 9.38 4.25
CA VAL A 98 -4.85 9.58 2.85
C VAL A 98 -4.90 8.25 2.11
N ALA A 99 -4.31 7.21 2.70
CA ALA A 99 -4.37 5.85 2.14
C ALA A 99 -4.55 4.82 3.25
N ARG A 100 -5.33 3.78 2.97
CA ARG A 100 -5.59 2.69 3.92
C ARG A 100 -5.08 1.38 3.36
N ILE A 101 -4.44 0.58 4.21
CA ILE A 101 -4.04 -0.78 3.83
C ILE A 101 -5.29 -1.63 3.65
N GLU A 102 -5.49 -2.13 2.44
CA GLU A 102 -6.63 -2.98 2.05
C GLU A 102 -6.27 -4.47 2.24
N GLY A 103 -5.04 -4.85 1.90
CA GLY A 103 -4.54 -6.21 2.10
C GLY A 103 -3.02 -6.26 2.23
N GLU A 104 -2.53 -7.08 3.17
CA GLU A 104 -1.12 -7.39 3.34
C GLU A 104 -0.89 -8.87 3.00
N PHE A 105 -0.04 -9.12 2.01
CA PHE A 105 0.27 -10.45 1.50
C PHE A 105 1.77 -10.73 1.71
N GLY A 106 2.18 -10.85 2.98
CA GLY A 106 3.57 -11.08 3.34
C GLY A 106 4.46 -9.92 2.90
N GLN A 107 5.10 -10.05 1.74
CA GLN A 107 5.97 -9.06 1.12
C GLN A 107 5.26 -8.04 0.24
N SER A 108 4.02 -8.28 -0.14
CA SER A 108 3.22 -7.34 -0.93
C SER A 108 2.20 -6.63 -0.05
N VAL A 109 1.88 -5.39 -0.38
CA VAL A 109 0.77 -4.66 0.23
C VAL A 109 -0.05 -3.95 -0.84
N ILE A 110 -1.36 -3.94 -0.64
CA ILE A 110 -2.30 -3.16 -1.42
C ILE A 110 -2.85 -2.06 -0.52
N LEU A 111 -2.66 -0.81 -0.94
CA LEU A 111 -3.22 0.37 -0.29
C LEU A 111 -4.31 0.96 -1.15
N ARG A 112 -5.41 1.36 -0.54
CA ARG A 112 -6.51 2.08 -1.17
C ARG A 112 -6.39 3.57 -0.91
N ALA A 113 -6.41 4.37 -1.96
CA ALA A 113 -6.34 5.82 -1.89
C ALA A 113 -7.71 6.40 -1.49
N LEU A 114 -7.76 7.14 -0.38
CA LEU A 114 -9.00 7.69 0.17
C LEU A 114 -9.11 9.21 0.02
N ARG A 115 -7.98 9.92 0.04
CA ARG A 115 -7.93 11.38 -0.04
C ARG A 115 -6.67 11.81 -0.77
N SER A 116 -6.77 12.88 -1.56
CA SER A 116 -5.62 13.54 -2.19
C SER A 116 -4.62 14.03 -1.14
N GLY A 117 -3.34 13.80 -1.40
CA GLY A 117 -2.25 14.05 -0.45
C GLY A 117 -1.07 13.09 -0.64
N ALA A 118 0.06 13.38 0.01
CA ALA A 118 1.21 12.50 0.02
C ALA A 118 1.30 11.77 1.37
N THR A 119 1.58 10.47 1.34
CA THR A 119 1.76 9.64 2.54
C THR A 119 2.96 8.72 2.36
N SER A 120 3.63 8.39 3.45
CA SER A 120 4.77 7.46 3.43
C SER A 120 4.33 6.08 3.87
N VAL A 121 4.77 5.07 3.11
CA VAL A 121 4.54 3.66 3.38
C VAL A 121 5.85 3.05 3.87
N THR A 122 5.85 2.49 5.07
CA THR A 122 7.02 1.86 5.68
C THR A 122 6.85 0.35 5.75
N ALA A 123 7.77 -0.38 5.13
CA ALA A 123 7.93 -1.82 5.24
C ALA A 123 8.97 -2.13 6.32
N ARG A 124 8.65 -2.99 7.30
CA ARG A 124 9.61 -3.43 8.32
C ARG A 124 9.74 -4.95 8.33
N SER A 125 10.97 -5.46 8.32
CA SER A 125 11.23 -6.89 8.52
C SER A 125 12.57 -7.13 9.22
N HIS A 126 12.61 -8.00 10.23
CA HIS A 126 13.84 -8.42 10.92
C HIS A 126 14.78 -7.27 11.35
N GLY A 127 14.21 -6.14 11.76
CA GLY A 127 14.96 -4.94 12.18
C GLY A 127 15.41 -4.02 11.03
N LYS A 128 15.19 -4.41 9.78
CA LYS A 128 15.41 -3.60 8.59
C LYS A 128 14.11 -2.93 8.15
N THR A 129 14.24 -1.74 7.59
CA THR A 129 13.09 -0.94 7.16
C THR A 129 13.30 -0.40 5.76
N GLY A 130 12.32 -0.59 4.89
CA GLY A 130 12.21 0.10 3.60
C GLY A 130 11.09 1.13 3.66
N ALA A 131 11.24 2.22 2.92
CA ALA A 131 10.24 3.27 2.82
C ALA A 131 9.88 3.52 1.35
N ALA A 132 8.61 3.81 1.10
CA ALA A 132 8.09 4.24 -0.18
C ALA A 132 7.17 5.45 0.00
N GLN A 133 7.00 6.21 -1.06
CA GLN A 133 6.08 7.34 -1.11
C GLN A 133 4.85 7.00 -1.95
N LEU A 134 3.67 7.36 -1.44
CA LEU A 134 2.41 7.26 -2.15
C LEU A 134 1.85 8.67 -2.31
N ILE A 135 1.68 9.09 -3.55
CA ILE A 135 1.14 10.39 -3.93
C ILE A 135 -0.28 10.15 -4.44
N VAL A 136 -1.27 10.65 -3.72
CA VAL A 136 -2.66 10.57 -4.13
C VAL A 136 -3.03 11.88 -4.81
N THR A 137 -3.32 11.81 -6.11
CA THR A 137 -3.85 12.96 -6.86
C THR A 137 -5.37 12.97 -6.76
N ASP A 138 -5.97 14.15 -6.87
CA ASP A 138 -7.42 14.22 -7.02
C ASP A 138 -7.85 13.42 -8.25
N ALA A 139 -8.96 12.69 -8.13
CA ALA A 139 -9.50 12.02 -9.30
C ALA A 139 -9.92 13.09 -10.31
N PRO A 140 -9.68 12.91 -11.62
CA PRO A 140 -10.26 13.81 -12.60
C PRO A 140 -11.77 13.88 -12.35
N PRO A 141 -12.38 15.07 -12.46
CA PRO A 141 -13.81 15.22 -12.23
C PRO A 141 -14.55 14.18 -13.09
N PRO A 142 -15.57 13.50 -12.54
CA PRO A 142 -16.36 12.57 -13.34
C PRO A 142 -16.85 13.31 -14.60
N PRO A 143 -16.85 12.68 -15.78
CA PRO A 143 -17.28 13.31 -17.01
C PRO A 143 -18.81 13.50 -17.04
N ASP A 144 -19.43 14.08 -16.01
CA ASP A 144 -20.86 14.35 -15.95
C ASP A 144 -21.18 15.52 -15.00
N SER A 145 -20.96 16.71 -15.54
CA SER A 145 -22.06 17.69 -15.54
C SER A 145 -22.77 17.58 -16.88
N THR A 146 -23.30 16.40 -17.26
CA THR A 146 -24.44 16.40 -18.17
C THR A 146 -25.59 17.00 -17.36
N PRO A 147 -26.13 18.17 -17.74
CA PRO A 147 -27.25 18.74 -17.01
C PRO A 147 -28.38 17.70 -16.98
N PRO A 148 -29.14 17.59 -15.87
CA PRO A 148 -30.30 16.72 -15.84
C PRO A 148 -31.19 17.06 -17.05
N PRO A 149 -31.76 16.06 -17.75
CA PRO A 149 -32.66 16.34 -18.85
C PRO A 149 -33.77 17.28 -18.35
N PRO A 150 -34.12 18.34 -19.10
CA PRO A 150 -35.20 19.23 -18.69
C PRO A 150 -36.48 18.41 -18.46
N PRO A 151 -37.30 18.74 -17.45
CA PRO A 151 -38.59 18.09 -17.29
C PRO A 151 -39.41 18.25 -18.59
N PRO A 152 -40.19 17.24 -19.01
CA PRO A 152 -41.11 17.42 -20.14
C PRO A 152 -42.03 18.61 -19.85
N PRO A 153 -42.41 19.40 -20.87
CA PRO A 153 -43.35 20.50 -20.66
C PRO A 153 -44.62 19.94 -20.03
N ASP A 154 -44.96 20.51 -18.87
CA ASP A 154 -46.16 20.20 -18.11
C ASP A 154 -47.36 20.39 -19.05
N SER A 155 -47.95 19.28 -19.49
CA SER A 155 -49.19 19.29 -20.24
C SER A 155 -50.32 19.48 -19.24
N THR A 156 -50.35 20.63 -18.55
CA THR A 156 -51.55 21.04 -17.82
C THR A 156 -52.47 21.73 -18.83
N PRO A 157 -53.53 21.07 -19.34
CA PRO A 157 -54.52 21.74 -20.16
C PRO A 157 -55.17 22.89 -19.38
N PRO A 158 -55.56 24.00 -20.05
CA PRO A 158 -56.28 25.08 -19.39
C PRO A 158 -57.59 24.56 -18.76
N PRO A 159 -58.03 25.14 -17.63
CA PRO A 159 -59.26 24.70 -16.98
C PRO A 159 -60.47 24.88 -17.92
N PRO A 160 -61.50 24.02 -17.81
CA PRO A 160 -62.74 24.23 -18.54
C PRO A 160 -63.37 25.58 -18.12
N PRO A 161 -64.08 26.28 -19.02
CA PRO A 161 -64.86 27.44 -18.60
C PRO A 161 -65.92 26.99 -17.59
N ASP A 162 -65.76 27.42 -16.34
CA ASP A 162 -66.79 27.31 -15.31
C ASP A 162 -68.01 28.15 -15.71
N SER A 163 -69.17 27.67 -15.31
CA SER A 163 -70.47 28.06 -15.84
C SER A 163 -70.89 29.47 -15.40
N THR A 164 -71.51 30.25 -16.29
CA THR A 164 -72.41 31.32 -15.85
C THR A 164 -73.58 31.47 -16.82
N PRO A 165 -74.80 30.97 -16.49
CA PRO A 165 -76.02 31.39 -17.16
C PRO A 165 -76.48 32.74 -16.57
N PRO A 166 -76.74 33.79 -17.37
CA PRO A 166 -77.51 34.91 -16.87
C PRO A 166 -78.99 34.54 -16.84
N SER A 167 -79.51 34.52 -15.61
CA SER A 167 -80.92 34.50 -15.25
C SER A 167 -81.69 35.65 -15.89
N GLY A 168 -82.81 35.31 -16.56
CA GLY A 168 -84.03 36.11 -16.58
C GLY A 168 -84.07 37.39 -17.41
N SER A 169 -84.95 37.42 -18.41
CA SER A 169 -85.84 38.56 -18.64
C SER A 169 -87.08 38.11 -19.41
N ALA A 170 -88.23 38.25 -18.74
CA ALA A 170 -89.57 38.04 -19.23
C ALA A 170 -90.04 39.26 -20.04
N ILE A 171 -90.57 39.06 -21.25
CA ILE A 171 -91.49 39.96 -21.98
C ILE A 171 -92.11 39.09 -23.09
N GLY A 172 -93.40 38.80 -23.25
CA GLY A 172 -94.60 39.58 -22.95
C GLY A 172 -95.10 40.26 -24.23
N ARG A 173 -95.85 39.53 -25.09
CA ARG A 173 -96.98 40.01 -25.93
C ARG A 173 -97.51 38.90 -26.84
#